data_AF-A0A2D1GRS8-F1
#
_entry.id   AF-A0A2D1GRS8-F1
#
_cell.length_a   1.000
_cell.length_b   1.000
_cell.length_c   1.000
_cell.angle_alpha   90.00
_cell.angle_beta   90.00
_cell.angle_gamma   90.00
#
_symmetry.space_group_name_H-M   'P 1'
#
loop_
_entity.id
_entity.type
_entity.pdbx_description
1 polymer ?
#
loop_
_entity_poly.entity_id
_entity_poly.type
_entity_poly.pdbx_seq_one_letter_code
_entity_poly.pdbx_strand_id
1 'polypeptide(L)'
;MKSINNNNNILVFVYLFGFFSLFLYNINNLFYNLNYFNIILSLIVFFIFLNFFFKFITTLLTNNLIFILIIMLSSFICFFTNNIIIFYFSYELSILPILFLLLNNSPYSERYLAAWYLLGYVSFTSFPLVLSLIFLLFTNNNEFININFNNIIISSILFILFIIKIPLFPFHNWGPIVHAEANTLVSILLSGFIMKLGINGIFKFCENLTFYLENFIIIVFISSIFFLIVTFFEIDIKRWLAYLSLAHITISAIGFYTCENDNFIVVSLFCLGHGFSAASLFFLFEYIYNLVGSRNWLILLINNNFNVLFKIILVLNFLTLISFPLSLQFLSEVEIILNGCSNIIILSIFLIYSIFSSTFPLIILSLILCRNVYCSFNISQINNNFVYSCITLSLMGTLGGYLL
;
A
#
# COMPACT_ATOMS: atom_id res chain seq x y z
N MET A 1 -3.11 -28.44 -24.21
CA MET A 1 -3.54 -27.04 -24.50
C MET A 1 -3.54 -26.12 -23.27
N LYS A 2 -3.89 -26.55 -22.04
CA LYS A 2 -3.77 -25.70 -20.83
C LYS A 2 -2.32 -25.41 -20.37
N SER A 3 -1.36 -26.30 -20.64
CA SER A 3 0.06 -26.10 -20.26
C SER A 3 0.81 -25.09 -21.14
N ILE A 4 0.40 -24.94 -22.41
CA ILE A 4 1.03 -24.01 -23.36
C ILE A 4 0.65 -22.56 -23.02
N ASN A 5 -0.57 -22.32 -22.53
CA ASN A 5 -0.99 -20.98 -22.08
C ASN A 5 -0.21 -20.50 -20.84
N ASN A 6 0.20 -21.40 -19.93
CA ASN A 6 0.96 -21.01 -18.74
C ASN A 6 2.38 -20.56 -19.08
N ASN A 7 3.07 -21.24 -20.00
CA ASN A 7 4.42 -20.83 -20.44
C ASN A 7 4.38 -19.51 -21.21
N ASN A 8 3.34 -19.28 -22.02
CA ASN A 8 3.14 -18.00 -22.70
C ASN A 8 2.90 -16.86 -21.72
N ASN A 9 2.17 -17.08 -20.62
CA ASN A 9 1.98 -16.06 -19.60
C ASN A 9 3.28 -15.68 -18.88
N ILE A 10 4.17 -16.66 -18.62
CA ILE A 10 5.48 -16.41 -17.99
C ILE A 10 6.40 -15.63 -18.96
N LEU A 11 6.46 -16.04 -20.23
CA LEU A 11 7.21 -15.30 -21.26
C LEU A 11 6.69 -13.87 -21.41
N VAL A 12 5.37 -13.68 -21.46
CA VAL A 12 4.76 -12.34 -21.52
C VAL A 12 5.10 -11.52 -20.27
N PHE A 13 5.12 -12.10 -19.08
CA PHE A 13 5.53 -11.39 -17.86
C PHE A 13 7.00 -10.97 -17.91
N VAL A 14 7.91 -11.86 -18.35
CA VAL A 14 9.35 -11.54 -18.48
C VAL A 14 9.58 -10.48 -19.57
N TYR A 15 8.86 -10.55 -20.69
CA TYR A 15 8.94 -9.52 -21.73
C TYR A 15 8.36 -8.18 -21.26
N LEU A 16 7.26 -8.17 -20.49
CA LEU A 16 6.70 -6.94 -19.91
C LEU A 16 7.62 -6.34 -18.84
N PHE A 17 8.29 -7.17 -18.05
CA PHE A 17 9.31 -6.75 -17.09
C PHE A 17 10.51 -6.11 -17.81
N GLY A 18 11.01 -6.77 -18.87
CA GLY A 18 12.09 -6.25 -19.71
C GLY A 18 11.68 -4.96 -20.45
N PHE A 19 10.45 -4.86 -20.92
CA PHE A 19 9.93 -3.62 -21.52
C PHE A 19 9.86 -2.48 -20.52
N PHE A 20 9.49 -2.77 -19.27
CA PHE A 20 9.37 -1.77 -18.22
C PHE A 20 10.72 -1.25 -17.73
N SER A 21 11.73 -2.12 -17.60
CA SER A 21 13.10 -1.67 -17.29
C SER A 21 13.68 -0.78 -18.39
N LEU A 22 13.41 -1.10 -19.66
CA LEU A 22 13.71 -0.24 -20.80
C LEU A 22 12.91 1.09 -20.78
N PHE A 23 11.64 1.05 -20.34
CA PHE A 23 10.79 2.24 -20.23
C PHE A 23 11.28 3.19 -19.13
N LEU A 24 11.70 2.65 -17.98
CA LEU A 24 12.27 3.42 -16.86
C LEU A 24 13.62 4.03 -17.22
N TYR A 25 14.48 3.26 -17.90
CA TYR A 25 15.76 3.75 -18.39
C TYR A 25 15.59 4.91 -19.38
N ASN A 26 14.59 4.82 -20.28
CA ASN A 26 14.28 5.90 -21.21
C ASN A 26 13.57 7.09 -20.54
N ILE A 27 12.75 6.88 -19.51
CA ILE A 27 12.12 7.97 -18.73
C ILE A 27 13.17 8.78 -17.95
N ASN A 28 14.20 8.14 -17.39
CA ASN A 28 15.32 8.85 -16.75
C ASN A 28 16.02 9.80 -17.73
N ASN A 29 16.07 9.44 -19.02
CA ASN A 29 16.68 10.26 -20.07
C ASN A 29 15.71 11.26 -20.73
N LEU A 30 14.39 11.09 -20.61
CA LEU A 30 13.38 12.00 -21.20
C LEU A 30 12.86 13.02 -20.19
N PHE A 31 12.87 12.68 -18.91
CA PHE A 31 12.45 13.55 -17.81
C PHE A 31 13.62 13.74 -16.86
N TYR A 32 14.57 14.58 -17.29
CA TYR A 32 15.82 14.92 -16.57
C TYR A 32 15.63 15.47 -15.14
N ASN A 33 14.40 15.62 -14.63
CA ASN A 33 14.06 16.15 -13.30
C ASN A 33 13.04 15.28 -12.53
N LEU A 34 12.95 13.97 -12.79
CA LEU A 34 12.14 13.09 -11.95
C LEU A 34 12.95 12.59 -10.76
N ASN A 35 12.49 12.93 -9.55
CA ASN A 35 13.04 12.39 -8.31
C ASN A 35 12.93 10.85 -8.33
N TYR A 36 14.04 10.15 -8.09
CA TYR A 36 14.10 8.69 -7.99
C TYR A 36 13.00 8.10 -7.08
N PHE A 37 12.62 8.85 -6.05
CA PHE A 37 11.47 8.57 -5.18
C PHE A 37 10.17 8.24 -5.95
N ASN A 38 9.79 9.08 -6.91
CA ASN A 38 8.55 8.94 -7.68
C ASN A 38 8.60 7.75 -8.63
N ILE A 39 9.77 7.51 -9.23
CA ILE A 39 9.99 6.42 -10.16
C ILE A 39 9.79 5.08 -9.44
N ILE A 40 10.37 4.92 -8.26
CA ILE A 40 10.24 3.70 -7.44
C ILE A 40 8.76 3.45 -7.09
N LEU A 41 8.02 4.47 -6.63
CA LEU A 41 6.61 4.30 -6.31
C LEU A 41 5.75 3.96 -7.54
N SER A 42 6.09 4.48 -8.73
CA SER A 42 5.37 4.14 -9.96
C SER A 42 5.50 2.66 -10.34
N LEU A 43 6.58 1.98 -9.92
CA LEU A 43 6.76 0.55 -10.15
C LEU A 43 5.62 -0.25 -9.53
N ILE A 44 5.14 0.16 -8.35
CA ILE A 44 4.03 -0.51 -7.64
C ILE A 44 2.79 -0.56 -8.53
N VAL A 45 2.43 0.56 -9.15
CA VAL A 45 1.28 0.65 -10.06
C VAL A 45 1.46 -0.31 -11.22
N PHE A 46 2.64 -0.32 -11.84
CA PHE A 46 2.92 -1.20 -12.96
C PHE A 46 2.83 -2.69 -12.61
N PHE A 47 3.43 -3.11 -11.50
CA PHE A 47 3.39 -4.52 -11.09
C PHE A 47 2.00 -5.00 -10.67
N ILE A 48 1.24 -4.15 -9.98
CA ILE A 48 -0.14 -4.46 -9.63
C ILE A 48 -1.00 -4.53 -10.91
N PHE A 49 -0.77 -3.66 -11.88
CA PHE A 49 -1.41 -3.70 -13.19
C PHE A 49 -1.14 -5.02 -13.89
N LEU A 50 0.12 -5.44 -14.01
CA LEU A 50 0.48 -6.72 -14.63
C LEU A 50 -0.27 -7.89 -14.00
N ASN A 51 -0.29 -7.97 -12.67
CA ASN A 51 -0.99 -9.05 -11.96
C ASN A 51 -2.50 -9.03 -12.23
N PHE A 52 -3.11 -7.84 -12.29
CA PHE A 52 -4.51 -7.72 -12.66
C PHE A 52 -4.77 -8.13 -14.11
N PHE A 53 -3.89 -7.78 -15.05
CA PHE A 53 -4.03 -8.19 -16.46
C PHE A 53 -4.15 -9.71 -16.60
N PHE A 54 -3.32 -10.49 -15.90
CA PHE A 54 -3.39 -11.96 -15.94
C PHE A 54 -4.68 -12.53 -15.34
N LYS A 55 -5.23 -11.89 -14.30
CA LYS A 55 -6.53 -12.29 -13.72
C LYS A 55 -7.68 -11.91 -14.67
N PHE A 56 -7.65 -10.71 -15.25
CA PHE A 56 -8.73 -10.16 -16.06
C PHE A 56 -8.87 -10.73 -17.46
N ILE A 57 -7.79 -11.21 -18.09
CA ILE A 57 -7.88 -11.95 -19.37
C ILE A 57 -8.88 -13.12 -19.27
N THR A 58 -9.17 -13.62 -18.06
CA THR A 58 -10.08 -14.74 -17.84
C THR A 58 -11.52 -14.37 -17.48
N THR A 59 -11.81 -13.12 -17.07
CA THR A 59 -13.14 -12.72 -16.58
C THR A 59 -13.63 -11.44 -17.25
N LEU A 60 -14.48 -11.60 -18.26
CA LEU A 60 -15.14 -10.52 -19.01
C LEU A 60 -16.16 -9.77 -18.13
N LEU A 61 -15.72 -8.73 -17.41
CA LEU A 61 -16.62 -7.73 -16.80
C LEU A 61 -16.17 -6.34 -17.24
N THR A 62 -16.76 -5.86 -18.33
CA THR A 62 -16.35 -4.67 -19.09
C THR A 62 -16.40 -3.36 -18.28
N ASN A 63 -17.41 -3.19 -17.41
CA ASN A 63 -17.58 -1.92 -16.68
C ASN A 63 -16.56 -1.73 -15.55
N ASN A 64 -16.21 -2.80 -14.85
CA ASN A 64 -15.23 -2.73 -13.75
C ASN A 64 -13.81 -2.49 -14.27
N LEU A 65 -13.50 -3.02 -15.45
CA LEU A 65 -12.22 -2.83 -16.12
C LEU A 65 -11.95 -1.37 -16.43
N ILE A 66 -12.95 -0.64 -16.95
CA ILE A 66 -12.79 0.78 -17.28
C ILE A 66 -12.41 1.58 -16.04
N PHE A 67 -13.12 1.37 -14.92
CA PHE A 67 -12.79 2.05 -13.66
C PHE A 67 -11.40 1.70 -13.15
N ILE A 68 -11.00 0.41 -13.19
CA ILE A 68 -9.66 0.00 -12.78
C ILE A 68 -8.60 0.66 -13.67
N LEU A 69 -8.78 0.67 -15.00
CA LEU A 69 -7.85 1.32 -15.93
C LEU A 69 -7.73 2.83 -15.66
N ILE A 70 -8.84 3.52 -15.38
CA ILE A 70 -8.82 4.94 -15.01
C ILE A 70 -8.01 5.15 -13.73
N ILE A 71 -8.19 4.30 -12.70
CA ILE A 71 -7.42 4.39 -11.44
C ILE A 71 -5.92 4.19 -11.71
N MET A 72 -5.56 3.18 -12.52
CA MET A 72 -4.15 2.88 -12.79
C MET A 72 -3.48 3.99 -13.62
N LEU A 73 -4.16 4.52 -14.65
CA LEU A 73 -3.63 5.62 -15.46
C LEU A 73 -3.50 6.91 -14.65
N SER A 74 -4.53 7.26 -13.87
CA SER A 74 -4.51 8.46 -13.04
C SER A 74 -3.45 8.40 -11.95
N SER A 75 -3.29 7.26 -11.27
CA SER A 75 -2.21 7.07 -10.29
C SER A 75 -0.81 7.14 -10.91
N PHE A 76 -0.61 6.53 -12.10
CA PHE A 76 0.65 6.63 -12.83
C PHE A 76 0.97 8.09 -13.16
N ILE A 77 0.02 8.82 -13.74
CA ILE A 77 0.17 10.26 -14.02
C ILE A 77 0.52 11.03 -12.73
N CYS A 78 -0.16 10.75 -11.62
CA CYS A 78 0.06 11.45 -10.36
C CYS A 78 1.51 11.33 -9.86
N PHE A 79 2.14 10.15 -9.98
CA PHE A 79 3.55 9.97 -9.63
C PHE A 79 4.50 10.80 -10.51
N PHE A 80 4.27 10.80 -11.83
CA PHE A 80 5.13 11.49 -12.80
C PHE A 80 4.90 12.99 -12.94
N THR A 81 3.77 13.51 -12.47
CA THR A 81 3.43 14.93 -12.67
C THR A 81 4.29 15.86 -11.83
N ASN A 82 4.88 16.85 -12.51
CA ASN A 82 5.56 17.98 -11.89
C ASN A 82 4.66 19.24 -11.79
N ASN A 83 3.43 19.19 -12.30
CA ASN A 83 2.47 20.29 -12.22
C ASN A 83 1.48 20.08 -11.08
N ILE A 84 1.33 21.09 -10.22
CA ILE A 84 0.47 21.03 -9.03
C ILE A 84 -1.00 20.73 -9.37
N ILE A 85 -1.53 21.39 -10.42
CA ILE A 85 -2.93 21.21 -10.86
C ILE A 85 -3.17 19.79 -11.38
N ILE A 86 -2.25 19.28 -12.21
CA ILE A 86 -2.38 17.94 -12.80
C ILE A 86 -2.24 16.88 -11.70
N PHE A 87 -1.34 17.11 -10.73
CA PHE A 87 -1.23 16.27 -9.54
C PHE A 87 -2.57 16.18 -8.79
N TYR A 88 -3.23 17.31 -8.51
CA TYR A 88 -4.53 17.31 -7.84
C TYR A 88 -5.59 16.53 -8.61
N PHE A 89 -5.80 16.85 -9.90
CA PHE A 89 -6.84 16.20 -10.68
C PHE A 89 -6.57 14.71 -10.84
N SER A 90 -5.33 14.31 -11.11
CA SER A 90 -4.98 12.89 -11.21
C SER A 90 -5.15 12.16 -9.86
N TYR A 91 -4.86 12.81 -8.74
CA TYR A 91 -5.10 12.26 -7.41
C TYR A 91 -6.58 11.99 -7.17
N GLU A 92 -7.47 12.98 -7.38
CA GLU A 92 -8.91 12.80 -7.17
C GLU A 92 -9.54 11.83 -8.17
N LEU A 93 -9.09 11.86 -9.43
CA LEU A 93 -9.50 10.89 -10.45
C LEU A 93 -9.08 9.46 -10.11
N SER A 94 -8.07 9.26 -9.28
CA SER A 94 -7.71 7.93 -8.79
C SER A 94 -8.64 7.44 -7.67
N ILE A 95 -9.22 8.35 -6.87
CA ILE A 95 -10.05 7.98 -5.71
C ILE A 95 -11.53 7.85 -6.07
N LEU A 96 -12.08 8.75 -6.89
CA LEU A 96 -13.50 8.73 -7.24
C LEU A 96 -13.97 7.39 -7.85
N PRO A 97 -13.23 6.74 -8.76
CA PRO A 97 -13.63 5.43 -9.29
C PRO A 97 -13.63 4.32 -8.24
N ILE A 98 -12.81 4.41 -7.18
CA ILE A 98 -12.82 3.45 -6.06
C ILE A 98 -14.17 3.48 -5.36
N LEU A 99 -14.71 4.68 -5.14
CA LEU A 99 -16.02 4.87 -4.51
C LEU A 99 -17.11 4.14 -5.34
N PHE A 100 -17.08 4.31 -6.66
CA PHE A 100 -18.00 3.59 -7.55
C PHE A 100 -17.79 2.06 -7.51
N LEU A 101 -16.54 1.59 -7.50
CA LEU A 101 -16.24 0.16 -7.38
C LEU A 101 -16.70 -0.42 -6.03
N LEU A 102 -16.58 0.35 -4.96
CA LEU A 102 -17.02 -0.03 -3.62
C LEU A 102 -18.55 -0.19 -3.60
N LEU A 103 -19.30 0.78 -4.12
CA LEU A 103 -20.77 0.72 -4.14
C LEU A 103 -21.31 -0.41 -5.01
N ASN A 104 -20.73 -0.62 -6.19
CA ASN A 104 -21.28 -1.56 -7.17
C ASN A 104 -20.88 -3.02 -6.88
N ASN A 105 -19.61 -3.26 -6.50
CA ASN A 105 -19.05 -4.62 -6.52
C ASN A 105 -18.83 -5.23 -5.14
N SER A 106 -18.98 -4.48 -4.05
CA SER A 106 -18.80 -5.08 -2.72
C SER A 106 -20.01 -5.97 -2.38
N PRO A 107 -19.78 -7.19 -1.85
CA PRO A 107 -20.85 -8.11 -1.47
C PRO A 107 -21.42 -7.87 -0.06
N TYR A 108 -20.90 -6.89 0.68
CA TYR A 108 -21.21 -6.69 2.10
C TYR A 108 -22.34 -5.67 2.30
N SER A 109 -23.17 -5.87 3.34
CA SER A 109 -24.34 -5.03 3.63
C SER A 109 -23.97 -3.60 4.00
N GLU A 110 -22.92 -3.44 4.82
CA GLU A 110 -22.53 -2.13 5.35
C GLU A 110 -21.86 -1.21 4.32
N ARG A 111 -21.61 -1.69 3.09
CA ARG A 111 -20.88 -0.96 2.03
C ARG A 111 -21.33 0.48 1.82
N TYR A 112 -22.61 0.78 2.03
CA TYR A 112 -23.12 2.14 1.90
C TYR A 112 -22.55 3.04 3.00
N LEU A 113 -22.46 2.55 4.24
CA LEU A 113 -21.86 3.25 5.37
C LEU A 113 -20.35 3.48 5.15
N ALA A 114 -19.57 2.49 4.68
CA ALA A 114 -18.18 2.76 4.26
C ALA A 114 -18.10 3.79 3.13
N ALA A 115 -19.01 3.74 2.15
CA ALA A 115 -19.04 4.72 1.07
C ALA A 115 -19.28 6.14 1.58
N TRP A 116 -20.20 6.32 2.54
CA TRP A 116 -20.45 7.61 3.18
C TRP A 116 -19.24 8.12 3.95
N TYR A 117 -18.53 7.24 4.69
CA TYR A 117 -17.27 7.62 5.32
C TYR A 117 -16.24 8.07 4.27
N LEU A 118 -15.97 7.25 3.24
CA LEU A 118 -14.99 7.59 2.21
C LEU A 118 -15.35 8.89 1.50
N LEU A 119 -16.62 9.07 1.08
CA LEU A 119 -17.09 10.29 0.44
C LEU A 119 -16.90 11.51 1.34
N GLY A 120 -17.26 11.40 2.61
CA GLY A 120 -17.07 12.45 3.60
C GLY A 120 -15.60 12.87 3.70
N TYR A 121 -14.69 11.93 3.97
CA TYR A 121 -13.27 12.24 4.11
C TYR A 121 -12.64 12.79 2.81
N VAL A 122 -13.03 12.26 1.66
CA VAL A 122 -12.53 12.75 0.36
C VAL A 122 -13.03 14.16 0.08
N SER A 123 -14.32 14.44 0.28
CA SER A 123 -14.88 15.78 0.07
C SER A 123 -14.30 16.81 1.05
N PHE A 124 -14.22 16.49 2.35
CA PHE A 124 -13.66 17.40 3.35
C PHE A 124 -12.17 17.71 3.13
N THR A 125 -11.40 16.80 2.53
CA THR A 125 -9.98 17.04 2.24
C THR A 125 -9.74 17.65 0.88
N SER A 126 -10.49 17.26 -0.14
CA SER A 126 -10.29 17.70 -1.53
C SER A 126 -10.52 19.19 -1.69
N PHE A 127 -11.61 19.76 -1.17
CA PHE A 127 -11.91 21.19 -1.35
C PHE A 127 -10.84 22.12 -0.72
N PRO A 128 -10.44 21.95 0.55
CA PRO A 128 -9.36 22.77 1.13
C PRO A 128 -8.00 22.53 0.44
N LEU A 129 -7.76 21.31 -0.05
CA LEU A 129 -6.54 21.00 -0.78
C LEU A 129 -6.49 21.77 -2.11
N VAL A 130 -7.58 21.87 -2.87
CA VAL A 130 -7.60 22.73 -4.08
C VAL A 130 -7.31 24.18 -3.73
N LEU A 131 -7.95 24.72 -2.69
CA LEU A 131 -7.79 26.12 -2.30
C LEU A 131 -6.34 26.44 -1.91
N SER A 132 -5.71 25.56 -1.12
CA SER A 132 -4.30 25.71 -0.73
C SER A 132 -3.35 25.55 -1.92
N LEU A 133 -3.63 24.63 -2.85
CA LEU A 133 -2.84 24.49 -4.07
C LEU A 133 -2.99 25.69 -5.01
N ILE A 134 -4.20 26.24 -5.17
CA ILE A 134 -4.44 27.48 -5.93
C ILE A 134 -3.71 28.66 -5.29
N PHE A 135 -3.70 28.76 -3.96
CA PHE A 135 -2.91 29.77 -3.28
C PHE A 135 -1.41 29.63 -3.61
N LEU A 136 -0.86 28.40 -3.56
CA LEU A 136 0.53 28.15 -3.92
C LEU A 136 0.85 28.56 -5.37
N LEU A 137 -0.10 28.33 -6.29
CA LEU A 137 0.02 28.74 -7.70
C LEU A 137 0.02 30.26 -7.90
N PHE A 138 -0.57 31.04 -6.99
CA PHE A 138 -0.46 32.49 -7.03
C PHE A 138 0.90 32.98 -6.52
N THR A 139 1.52 32.25 -5.58
CA THR A 139 2.81 32.63 -4.99
C THR A 139 4.01 32.16 -5.81
N ASN A 140 3.89 31.01 -6.48
CA ASN A 140 4.97 30.36 -7.21
C ASN A 140 4.52 29.99 -8.63
N ASN A 141 5.47 29.63 -9.50
CA ASN A 141 5.13 29.06 -10.80
C ASN A 141 4.45 27.69 -10.65
N ASN A 142 3.79 27.21 -11.70
CA ASN A 142 3.03 25.95 -11.74
C ASN A 142 3.84 24.67 -11.42
N GLU A 143 5.17 24.77 -11.31
CA GLU A 143 6.11 23.67 -11.15
C GLU A 143 6.55 23.49 -9.70
N PHE A 144 6.67 22.23 -9.24
CA PHE A 144 7.13 21.91 -7.89
C PHE A 144 8.54 22.41 -7.55
N ILE A 145 9.40 22.55 -8.56
CA ILE A 145 10.85 22.77 -8.40
C ILE A 145 11.15 24.14 -7.76
N ASN A 146 10.23 25.10 -7.88
CA ASN A 146 10.43 26.48 -7.41
C ASN A 146 9.45 26.89 -6.30
N ILE A 147 8.92 25.93 -5.52
CA ILE A 147 8.01 26.29 -4.42
C ILE A 147 8.81 26.88 -3.26
N ASN A 148 8.80 28.21 -3.13
CA ASN A 148 9.29 28.87 -1.93
C ASN A 148 8.28 28.68 -0.79
N PHE A 149 8.55 27.70 0.09
CA PHE A 149 7.76 27.42 1.29
C PHE A 149 8.02 28.43 2.42
N ASN A 150 8.04 29.73 2.12
CA ASN A 150 8.19 30.76 3.17
C ASN A 150 6.95 30.81 4.09
N ASN A 151 5.81 30.25 3.65
CA ASN A 151 4.58 30.23 4.45
C ASN A 151 4.37 28.88 5.16
N ILE A 152 4.95 28.75 6.36
CA ILE A 152 4.81 27.61 7.28
C ILE A 152 3.33 27.23 7.52
N ILE A 153 2.43 28.22 7.50
CA ILE A 153 0.99 28.02 7.72
C ILE A 153 0.36 27.17 6.60
N ILE A 154 0.70 27.44 5.34
CA ILE A 154 0.07 26.72 4.21
C ILE A 154 0.61 25.31 4.09
N SER A 155 1.92 25.16 4.27
CA SER A 155 2.52 23.84 4.27
C SER A 155 1.98 22.99 5.43
N SER A 156 1.72 23.56 6.61
CA SER A 156 1.16 22.79 7.74
C SER A 156 -0.30 22.39 7.51
N ILE A 157 -1.09 23.25 6.87
CA ILE A 157 -2.43 22.90 6.37
C ILE A 157 -2.35 21.76 5.37
N LEU A 158 -1.45 21.83 4.39
CA LEU A 158 -1.24 20.76 3.39
C LEU A 158 -0.83 19.44 4.04
N PHE A 159 0.06 19.49 5.02
CA PHE A 159 0.49 18.31 5.77
C PHE A 159 -0.70 17.63 6.46
N ILE A 160 -1.54 18.39 7.18
CA ILE A 160 -2.75 17.86 7.83
C ILE A 160 -3.71 17.26 6.79
N LEU A 161 -3.89 17.90 5.62
CA LEU A 161 -4.77 17.39 4.57
C LEU A 161 -4.26 16.06 3.98
N PHE A 162 -2.95 15.90 3.79
CA PHE A 162 -2.38 14.63 3.33
C PHE A 162 -2.40 13.54 4.41
N ILE A 163 -2.24 13.88 5.69
CA ILE A 163 -2.40 12.93 6.82
C ILE A 163 -3.80 12.32 6.83
N ILE A 164 -4.84 13.14 6.63
CA ILE A 164 -6.22 12.66 6.55
C ILE A 164 -6.40 11.69 5.36
N LYS A 165 -5.68 11.93 4.26
CA LYS A 165 -5.67 11.07 3.06
C LYS A 165 -4.85 9.78 3.20
N ILE A 166 -3.88 9.69 4.12
CA ILE A 166 -3.03 8.49 4.43
C ILE A 166 -3.57 7.70 5.65
N PRO A 167 -4.82 7.92 6.04
CA PRO A 167 -5.44 7.71 7.36
C PRO A 167 -4.51 7.64 8.57
N LEU A 168 -3.62 8.62 8.74
CA LEU A 168 -2.80 8.69 9.95
C LEU A 168 -3.61 9.23 11.14
N PHE A 169 -3.18 8.90 12.36
CA PHE A 169 -3.83 9.40 13.59
C PHE A 169 -3.87 10.94 13.58
N PRO A 170 -5.00 11.57 13.97
CA PRO A 170 -6.22 10.97 14.52
C PRO A 170 -7.24 10.47 13.47
N PHE A 171 -7.11 10.83 12.20
CA PHE A 171 -8.10 10.61 11.15
C PHE A 171 -8.00 9.23 10.45
N HIS A 172 -7.89 8.17 11.24
CA HIS A 172 -7.60 6.82 10.76
C HIS A 172 -8.85 5.95 10.51
N ASN A 173 -9.98 6.26 11.16
CA ASN A 173 -11.16 5.39 11.24
C ASN A 173 -11.71 4.93 9.88
N TRP A 174 -11.60 5.75 8.84
CA TRP A 174 -12.16 5.41 7.54
C TRP A 174 -11.41 4.29 6.83
N GLY A 175 -10.08 4.18 7.03
CA GLY A 175 -9.26 3.16 6.37
C GLY A 175 -9.72 1.74 6.69
N PRO A 176 -9.78 1.33 7.97
CA PRO A 176 -10.18 -0.02 8.36
C PRO A 176 -11.61 -0.38 7.96
N ILE A 177 -12.54 0.59 8.04
CA ILE A 177 -13.94 0.41 7.65
C ILE A 177 -14.05 0.14 6.14
N VAL A 178 -13.41 1.00 5.33
CA VAL A 178 -13.41 0.86 3.87
C VAL A 178 -12.74 -0.45 3.44
N HIS A 179 -11.60 -0.82 4.04
CA HIS A 179 -10.93 -2.07 3.70
C HIS A 179 -11.76 -3.31 4.04
N ALA A 180 -12.47 -3.30 5.17
CA ALA A 180 -13.32 -4.41 5.58
C ALA A 180 -14.46 -4.62 4.57
N GLU A 181 -15.12 -3.55 4.14
CA GLU A 181 -16.34 -3.62 3.32
C GLU A 181 -16.07 -3.60 1.81
N ALA A 182 -14.87 -3.19 1.39
CA ALA A 182 -14.49 -3.20 0.00
C ALA A 182 -14.34 -4.62 -0.57
N ASN A 183 -14.57 -4.74 -1.88
CA ASN A 183 -14.09 -5.91 -2.62
C ASN A 183 -12.56 -5.96 -2.55
N THR A 184 -11.97 -7.15 -2.58
CA THR A 184 -10.52 -7.36 -2.43
C THR A 184 -9.70 -6.60 -3.46
N LEU A 185 -10.20 -6.50 -4.70
CA LEU A 185 -9.61 -5.66 -5.75
C LEU A 185 -9.45 -4.21 -5.28
N VAL A 186 -10.49 -3.64 -4.68
CA VAL A 186 -10.49 -2.28 -4.16
C VAL A 186 -9.51 -2.15 -2.98
N SER A 187 -9.49 -3.13 -2.07
CA SER A 187 -8.53 -3.16 -0.95
C SER A 187 -7.07 -3.21 -1.45
N ILE A 188 -6.78 -3.94 -2.53
CA ILE A 188 -5.46 -4.03 -3.15
C ILE A 188 -5.05 -2.69 -3.78
N LEU A 189 -5.95 -2.03 -4.52
CA LEU A 189 -5.65 -0.71 -5.08
C LEU A 189 -5.39 0.30 -3.95
N LEU A 190 -6.26 0.32 -2.93
CA LEU A 190 -6.22 1.28 -1.82
C LEU A 190 -4.91 1.18 -1.03
N SER A 191 -4.56 -0.03 -0.57
CA SER A 191 -3.33 -0.29 0.18
C SER A 191 -2.08 -0.33 -0.70
N GLY A 192 -2.22 -0.70 -1.97
CA GLY A 192 -1.12 -0.84 -2.92
C GLY A 192 -0.49 0.50 -3.24
N PHE A 193 -1.23 1.40 -3.88
CA PHE A 193 -0.68 2.68 -4.33
C PHE A 193 -1.46 3.93 -3.91
N ILE A 194 -2.76 3.87 -3.58
CA ILE A 194 -3.50 5.12 -3.25
C ILE A 194 -2.99 5.75 -1.95
N MET A 195 -2.74 4.96 -0.91
CA MET A 195 -2.08 5.50 0.30
C MET A 195 -0.68 6.07 -0.02
N LYS A 196 0.02 5.53 -1.03
CA LYS A 196 1.35 5.99 -1.45
C LYS A 196 1.30 7.27 -2.26
N LEU A 197 0.20 7.54 -2.97
CA LEU A 197 -0.04 8.85 -3.56
C LEU A 197 -0.10 9.93 -2.48
N GLY A 198 -0.69 9.64 -1.32
CA GLY A 198 -0.72 10.56 -0.19
C GLY A 198 0.69 10.83 0.36
N ILE A 199 1.50 9.78 0.52
CA ILE A 199 2.92 9.87 0.94
C ILE A 199 3.73 10.70 -0.06
N ASN A 200 3.49 10.52 -1.36
CA ASN A 200 4.09 11.36 -2.40
C ASN A 200 3.64 12.83 -2.30
N GLY A 201 2.39 13.08 -1.92
CA GLY A 201 1.92 14.44 -1.61
C GLY A 201 2.70 15.08 -0.45
N ILE A 202 2.95 14.33 0.63
CA ILE A 202 3.80 14.80 1.74
C ILE A 202 5.21 15.11 1.24
N PHE A 203 5.81 14.22 0.46
CA PHE A 203 7.14 14.43 -0.12
C PHE A 203 7.20 15.72 -0.96
N LYS A 204 6.25 15.92 -1.90
CA LYS A 204 6.25 17.07 -2.80
C LYS A 204 5.94 18.41 -2.14
N PHE A 205 5.11 18.43 -1.10
CA PHE A 205 4.57 19.67 -0.52
C PHE A 205 5.05 20.00 0.90
N CYS A 206 5.63 19.03 1.62
CA CYS A 206 5.89 19.14 3.05
C CYS A 206 7.32 18.78 3.45
N GLU A 207 8.24 18.62 2.50
CA GLU A 207 9.65 18.28 2.76
C GLU A 207 10.30 19.20 3.81
N ASN A 208 10.13 20.52 3.64
CA ASN A 208 10.74 21.52 4.54
C ASN A 208 10.08 21.62 5.92
N LEU A 209 8.96 20.94 6.15
CA LEU A 209 8.20 21.04 7.41
C LEU A 209 8.50 19.96 8.42
N THR A 210 9.13 18.86 8.01
CA THR A 210 9.32 17.69 8.86
C THR A 210 10.03 18.07 10.16
N PHE A 211 11.01 18.98 10.09
CA PHE A 211 11.71 19.53 11.25
C PHE A 211 10.82 20.30 12.24
N TYR A 212 9.79 21.00 11.77
CA TYR A 212 8.91 21.80 12.64
C TYR A 212 7.81 20.97 13.31
N LEU A 213 7.66 19.70 12.93
CA LEU A 213 6.54 18.84 13.30
C LEU A 213 6.94 17.62 14.14
N GLU A 214 8.13 17.65 14.75
CA GLU A 214 8.66 16.55 15.58
C GLU A 214 7.62 15.99 16.57
N ASN A 215 6.96 16.87 17.34
CA ASN A 215 5.95 16.46 18.31
C ASN A 215 4.78 15.71 17.66
N PHE A 216 4.35 16.14 16.48
CA PHE A 216 3.27 15.48 15.76
C PHE A 216 3.72 14.12 15.23
N ILE A 217 4.95 14.02 14.72
CA ILE A 217 5.53 12.77 14.22
C ILE A 217 5.68 11.75 15.35
N ILE A 218 6.07 12.17 16.55
CA ILE A 218 6.12 11.30 17.74
C ILE A 218 4.72 10.77 18.08
N ILE A 219 3.69 11.61 18.03
CA ILE A 219 2.29 11.19 18.26
C ILE A 219 1.85 10.18 17.20
N VAL A 220 2.14 10.43 15.93
CA VAL A 220 1.87 9.48 14.84
C VAL A 220 2.60 8.16 15.08
N PHE A 221 3.83 8.19 15.59
CA PHE A 221 4.56 6.97 15.84
C PHE A 221 3.99 6.17 17.02
N ILE A 222 3.62 6.84 18.11
CA ILE A 222 2.93 6.20 19.23
C ILE A 222 1.61 5.56 18.76
N SER A 223 0.91 6.19 17.82
CA SER A 223 -0.32 5.63 17.25
C SER A 223 -0.08 4.31 16.49
N SER A 224 1.12 4.07 15.96
CA SER A 224 1.47 2.79 15.33
C SER A 224 1.40 1.63 16.32
N ILE A 225 1.87 1.84 17.55
CA ILE A 225 1.81 0.84 18.64
C ILE A 225 0.34 0.58 19.00
N PHE A 226 -0.47 1.63 19.07
CA PHE A 226 -1.91 1.49 19.29
C PHE A 226 -2.57 0.64 18.19
N PHE A 227 -2.26 0.89 16.91
CA PHE A 227 -2.78 0.08 15.82
C PHE A 227 -2.32 -1.38 15.91
N LEU A 228 -1.06 -1.64 16.27
CA LEU A 228 -0.58 -3.01 16.49
C LEU A 228 -1.35 -3.71 17.62
N ILE A 229 -1.58 -3.04 18.74
CA ILE A 229 -2.38 -3.61 19.85
C ILE A 229 -3.82 -3.91 19.38
N VAL A 230 -4.43 -3.01 18.60
CA VAL A 230 -5.76 -3.25 18.03
C VAL A 230 -5.73 -4.48 17.13
N THR A 231 -4.72 -4.66 16.28
CA THR A 231 -4.62 -5.84 15.39
C THR A 231 -4.61 -7.16 16.18
N PHE A 232 -4.04 -7.20 17.38
CA PHE A 232 -4.05 -8.42 18.20
C PHE A 232 -5.47 -8.87 18.60
N PHE A 233 -6.37 -7.93 18.83
CA PHE A 233 -7.77 -8.22 19.20
C PHE A 233 -8.69 -8.36 17.98
N GLU A 234 -8.21 -8.06 16.78
CA GLU A 234 -9.03 -8.03 15.57
C GLU A 234 -9.25 -9.42 14.97
N ILE A 235 -10.53 -9.81 14.90
CA ILE A 235 -10.95 -11.15 14.47
C ILE A 235 -11.19 -11.21 12.96
N ASP A 236 -11.59 -10.10 12.33
CA ASP A 236 -11.80 -10.02 10.88
C ASP A 236 -10.46 -9.83 10.15
N ILE A 237 -10.10 -10.78 9.29
CA ILE A 237 -8.81 -10.80 8.59
C ILE A 237 -8.59 -9.55 7.72
N LYS A 238 -9.63 -9.02 7.07
CA LYS A 238 -9.47 -7.82 6.23
C LYS A 238 -9.19 -6.59 7.08
N ARG A 239 -9.92 -6.47 8.19
CA ARG A 239 -9.76 -5.35 9.14
C ARG A 239 -8.45 -5.46 9.90
N TRP A 240 -8.05 -6.68 10.27
CA TRP A 240 -6.73 -7.00 10.82
C TRP A 240 -5.61 -6.49 9.92
N LEU A 241 -5.63 -6.87 8.63
CA LEU A 241 -4.60 -6.42 7.68
C LEU A 241 -4.65 -4.90 7.47
N ALA A 242 -5.84 -4.30 7.50
CA ALA A 242 -5.98 -2.85 7.36
C ALA A 242 -5.31 -2.10 8.53
N TYR A 243 -5.59 -2.48 9.78
CA TYR A 243 -4.92 -1.86 10.93
C TYR A 243 -3.42 -2.09 10.93
N LEU A 244 -2.96 -3.28 10.52
CA LEU A 244 -1.54 -3.56 10.43
C LEU A 244 -0.88 -2.68 9.34
N SER A 245 -1.55 -2.49 8.19
CA SER A 245 -1.06 -1.59 7.13
C SER A 245 -0.99 -0.13 7.57
N LEU A 246 -1.91 0.33 8.42
CA LEU A 246 -1.84 1.65 9.05
C LEU A 246 -0.62 1.76 9.96
N ALA A 247 -0.35 0.72 10.75
CA ALA A 247 0.84 0.69 11.61
C ALA A 247 2.12 0.78 10.78
N HIS A 248 2.26 0.00 9.70
CA HIS A 248 3.45 0.05 8.86
C HIS A 248 3.61 1.38 8.11
N ILE A 249 2.55 1.94 7.55
CA ILE A 249 2.66 3.19 6.77
C ILE A 249 3.11 4.37 7.61
N THR A 250 2.90 4.36 8.94
CA THR A 250 3.48 5.38 9.83
C THR A 250 5.01 5.44 9.77
N ILE A 251 5.70 4.33 9.47
CA ILE A 251 7.16 4.30 9.28
C ILE A 251 7.60 5.21 8.16
N SER A 252 6.81 5.31 7.08
CA SER A 252 7.15 6.23 5.97
C SER A 252 7.18 7.70 6.43
N ALA A 253 6.26 8.09 7.33
CA ALA A 253 6.23 9.44 7.90
C ALA A 253 7.44 9.70 8.81
N ILE A 254 7.90 8.68 9.55
CA ILE A 254 9.10 8.77 10.39
C ILE A 254 10.36 8.81 9.54
N GLY A 255 10.38 8.07 8.45
CA GLY A 255 11.48 8.11 7.48
C GLY A 255 11.67 9.51 6.89
N PHE A 256 10.58 10.24 6.58
CA PHE A 256 10.70 11.64 6.15
C PHE A 256 11.25 12.60 7.21
N TYR A 257 11.11 12.26 8.49
CA TYR A 257 11.64 13.06 9.59
C TYR A 257 13.10 12.75 9.90
N THR A 258 13.46 11.47 9.81
CA THR A 258 14.78 10.96 10.24
C THR A 258 15.81 10.97 9.12
N CYS A 259 15.40 10.71 7.88
CA CYS A 259 16.30 10.74 6.73
C CYS A 259 16.58 12.19 6.31
N GLU A 260 17.84 12.44 5.97
CA GLU A 260 18.24 13.64 5.23
C GLU A 260 17.69 13.58 3.79
N ASN A 261 17.63 14.73 3.11
CA ASN A 261 16.95 14.86 1.83
C ASN A 261 17.46 13.90 0.74
N ASP A 262 18.74 13.55 0.79
CA ASP A 262 19.35 12.63 -0.17
C ASP A 262 18.91 11.16 0.05
N ASN A 263 18.46 10.82 1.26
CA ASN A 263 18.08 9.47 1.67
C ASN A 263 16.56 9.21 1.64
N PHE A 264 15.76 10.06 0.99
CA PHE A 264 14.32 9.79 0.85
C PHE A 264 14.00 8.57 -0.02
N ILE A 265 14.96 8.06 -0.79
CA ILE A 265 14.84 6.80 -1.55
C ILE A 265 14.47 5.63 -0.62
N VAL A 266 14.93 5.65 0.63
CA VAL A 266 14.61 4.62 1.63
C VAL A 266 13.11 4.55 1.93
N VAL A 267 12.46 5.71 1.99
CA VAL A 267 11.03 5.83 2.25
C VAL A 267 10.21 5.28 1.07
N SER A 268 10.63 5.52 -0.17
CA SER A 268 9.93 4.95 -1.34
C SER A 268 10.12 3.44 -1.42
N LEU A 269 11.29 2.92 -1.06
CA LEU A 269 11.57 1.48 -0.99
C LEU A 269 10.70 0.79 0.08
N PHE A 270 10.57 1.39 1.27
CA PHE A 270 9.65 0.91 2.29
C PHE A 270 8.22 0.85 1.77
N CYS A 271 7.76 1.93 1.16
CA CYS A 271 6.42 2.03 0.58
C CYS A 271 6.15 0.99 -0.51
N LEU A 272 7.17 0.69 -1.32
CA LEU A 272 7.12 -0.34 -2.35
C LEU A 272 7.05 -1.75 -1.74
N GLY A 273 7.91 -2.05 -0.77
CA GLY A 273 7.87 -3.32 -0.05
C GLY A 273 6.53 -3.55 0.65
N HIS A 274 5.97 -2.52 1.30
CA HIS A 274 4.64 -2.56 1.88
C HIS A 274 3.53 -2.71 0.83
N GLY A 275 3.63 -2.00 -0.30
CA GLY A 275 2.64 -2.10 -1.37
C GLY A 275 2.50 -3.53 -1.89
N PHE A 276 3.61 -4.23 -2.07
CA PHE A 276 3.62 -5.62 -2.52
C PHE A 276 3.15 -6.61 -1.46
N SER A 277 3.58 -6.48 -0.21
CA SER A 277 3.13 -7.38 0.87
C SER A 277 1.62 -7.25 1.12
N ALA A 278 1.10 -6.02 1.17
CA ALA A 278 -0.32 -5.78 1.37
C ALA A 278 -1.14 -6.33 0.20
N ALA A 279 -0.71 -6.06 -1.04
CA ALA A 279 -1.38 -6.58 -2.24
C ALA A 279 -1.41 -8.11 -2.26
N SER A 280 -0.29 -8.78 -1.97
CA SER A 280 -0.21 -10.24 -1.99
C SER A 280 -1.09 -10.88 -0.91
N LEU A 281 -1.15 -10.30 0.28
CA LEU A 281 -1.97 -10.80 1.37
C LEU A 281 -3.46 -10.55 1.16
N PHE A 282 -3.87 -9.40 0.63
CA PHE A 282 -5.28 -9.20 0.27
C PHE A 282 -5.74 -10.21 -0.80
N PHE A 283 -4.89 -10.54 -1.78
CA PHE A 283 -5.18 -11.62 -2.73
C PHE A 283 -5.25 -12.99 -2.05
N LEU A 284 -4.33 -13.30 -1.14
CA LEU A 284 -4.31 -14.57 -0.43
C LEU A 284 -5.55 -14.72 0.46
N PHE A 285 -5.96 -13.66 1.15
CA PHE A 285 -7.18 -13.65 1.96
C PHE A 285 -8.45 -13.73 1.12
N GLU A 286 -8.48 -13.17 -0.09
CA GLU A 286 -9.57 -13.43 -1.05
C GLU A 286 -9.71 -14.92 -1.35
N TYR A 287 -8.57 -15.59 -1.61
CA TYR A 287 -8.56 -17.00 -1.93
C TYR A 287 -9.05 -17.84 -0.74
N ILE A 288 -8.56 -17.56 0.46
CA ILE A 288 -9.02 -18.25 1.67
C ILE A 288 -10.52 -18.00 1.90
N TYR A 289 -10.99 -16.76 1.73
CA TYR A 289 -12.40 -16.41 1.87
C TYR A 289 -13.28 -17.20 0.89
N ASN A 290 -12.85 -17.37 -0.36
CA ASN A 290 -13.61 -18.16 -1.34
C ASN A 290 -13.66 -19.66 -1.00
N LEU A 291 -12.68 -20.17 -0.25
CA LEU A 291 -12.66 -21.57 0.20
C LEU A 291 -13.50 -21.81 1.46
N VAL A 292 -13.40 -20.90 2.44
CA VAL A 292 -14.02 -21.09 3.77
C VAL A 292 -15.37 -20.38 3.88
N GLY A 293 -15.62 -19.37 3.07
CA GLY A 293 -16.84 -18.55 3.12
C GLY A 293 -16.90 -17.59 4.31
N SER A 294 -15.83 -17.42 5.07
CA SER A 294 -15.79 -16.53 6.24
C SER A 294 -14.48 -15.77 6.35
N ARG A 295 -14.54 -14.59 6.98
CA ARG A 295 -13.39 -13.71 7.25
C ARG A 295 -12.86 -13.81 8.68
N ASN A 296 -13.42 -14.71 9.49
CA ASN A 296 -13.08 -14.81 10.89
C ASN A 296 -11.84 -15.69 11.07
N TRP A 297 -10.79 -15.15 11.71
CA TRP A 297 -9.56 -15.88 12.04
C TRP A 297 -9.84 -17.23 12.71
N LEU A 298 -10.80 -17.29 13.65
CA LEU A 298 -11.14 -18.51 14.38
C LEU A 298 -11.66 -19.63 13.48
N ILE A 299 -12.42 -19.28 12.44
CA ILE A 299 -12.96 -20.27 11.50
C ILE A 299 -11.85 -20.77 10.57
N LEU A 300 -10.92 -19.91 10.17
CA LEU A 300 -9.76 -20.33 9.39
C LEU A 300 -8.87 -21.31 10.14
N LEU A 301 -8.66 -21.07 11.44
CA LEU A 301 -7.85 -21.95 12.30
C LEU A 301 -8.40 -23.37 12.41
N ILE A 302 -9.69 -23.56 12.11
CA ILE A 302 -10.35 -24.88 12.12
C ILE A 302 -10.13 -25.62 10.80
N ASN A 303 -9.85 -24.91 9.69
CA ASN A 303 -9.79 -25.48 8.33
C ASN A 303 -8.34 -25.51 7.78
N ASN A 304 -7.44 -26.28 8.38
CA ASN A 304 -6.01 -26.31 8.00
C ASN A 304 -5.62 -27.37 6.95
N ASN A 305 -6.57 -27.83 6.13
CA ASN A 305 -6.31 -28.81 5.06
C ASN A 305 -5.77 -28.15 3.78
N PHE A 306 -4.86 -27.18 3.92
CA PHE A 306 -4.21 -26.55 2.77
C PHE A 306 -3.06 -27.41 2.24
N ASN A 307 -2.92 -27.44 0.91
CA ASN A 307 -1.78 -28.07 0.24
C ASN A 307 -0.45 -27.44 0.68
N VAL A 308 0.64 -28.22 0.65
CA VAL A 308 1.99 -27.77 1.04
C VAL A 308 2.41 -26.50 0.29
N LEU A 309 2.14 -26.43 -1.01
CA LEU A 309 2.40 -25.23 -1.82
C LEU A 309 1.70 -23.99 -1.28
N PHE A 310 0.43 -24.11 -0.86
CA PHE A 310 -0.31 -23.01 -0.29
C PHE A 310 0.29 -22.57 1.04
N LYS A 311 0.71 -23.52 1.90
CA LYS A 311 1.39 -23.21 3.17
C LYS A 311 2.71 -22.47 2.94
N ILE A 312 3.49 -22.86 1.91
CA ILE A 312 4.74 -22.15 1.54
C ILE A 312 4.43 -20.71 1.10
N ILE A 313 3.44 -20.52 0.22
CA ILE A 313 3.05 -19.17 -0.25
C ILE A 313 2.56 -18.31 0.91
N LEU A 314 1.79 -18.90 1.82
CA LEU A 314 1.32 -18.24 3.03
C LEU A 314 2.52 -17.80 3.88
N VAL A 315 3.46 -18.71 4.19
CA VAL A 315 4.68 -18.36 4.94
C VAL A 315 5.46 -17.24 4.27
N LEU A 316 5.68 -17.30 2.96
CA LEU A 316 6.40 -16.24 2.22
C LEU A 316 5.72 -14.88 2.33
N ASN A 317 4.39 -14.82 2.24
CA ASN A 317 3.64 -13.57 2.38
C ASN A 317 3.64 -13.02 3.82
N PHE A 318 3.65 -13.88 4.82
CA PHE A 318 3.80 -13.43 6.20
C PHE A 318 5.23 -12.95 6.47
N LEU A 319 6.26 -13.60 5.91
CA LEU A 319 7.65 -13.15 6.04
C LEU A 319 7.89 -11.75 5.44
N THR A 320 7.24 -11.42 4.31
CA THR A 320 7.31 -10.06 3.75
C THR A 320 6.52 -9.03 4.56
N LEU A 321 5.55 -9.46 5.36
CA LEU A 321 4.78 -8.58 6.24
C LEU A 321 5.46 -8.33 7.59
N ILE A 322 6.22 -9.31 8.09
CA ILE A 322 6.98 -9.25 9.35
C ILE A 322 8.35 -8.54 9.17
N SER A 323 8.59 -7.89 8.03
CA SER A 323 9.89 -7.33 7.67
C SER A 323 11.06 -8.29 7.94
N PHE A 324 10.97 -9.53 7.43
CA PHE A 324 12.09 -10.49 7.55
C PHE A 324 13.36 -9.97 6.85
N PRO A 325 14.59 -10.32 7.27
CA PRO A 325 15.83 -9.73 6.75
C PRO A 325 16.02 -9.69 5.23
N LEU A 326 15.42 -10.63 4.49
CA LEU A 326 15.44 -10.65 3.02
C LEU A 326 14.39 -9.73 2.37
N SER A 327 13.59 -8.98 3.12
CA SER A 327 12.53 -8.14 2.57
C SER A 327 12.98 -6.68 2.38
N LEU A 328 12.39 -6.02 1.39
CA LEU A 328 12.57 -4.58 1.16
C LEU A 328 12.20 -3.72 2.38
N GLN A 329 11.16 -4.13 3.11
CA GLN A 329 10.72 -3.44 4.32
C GLN A 329 11.80 -3.49 5.40
N PHE A 330 12.45 -4.64 5.60
CA PHE A 330 13.52 -4.76 6.59
C PHE A 330 14.70 -3.83 6.28
N LEU A 331 15.18 -3.85 5.03
CA LEU A 331 16.31 -3.02 4.63
C LEU A 331 16.05 -1.53 4.88
N SER A 332 14.84 -1.09 4.51
CA SER A 332 14.43 0.30 4.73
C SER A 332 14.16 0.62 6.20
N GLU A 333 13.60 -0.29 6.99
CA GLU A 333 13.44 -0.12 8.43
C GLU A 333 14.80 0.05 9.14
N VAL A 334 15.79 -0.78 8.78
CA VAL A 334 17.15 -0.68 9.35
C VAL A 334 17.80 0.66 9.01
N GLU A 335 17.68 1.13 7.77
CA GLU A 335 18.27 2.40 7.35
C GLU A 335 17.57 3.61 8.00
N ILE A 336 16.24 3.56 8.15
CA ILE A 336 15.47 4.57 8.90
C ILE A 336 15.92 4.58 10.38
N ILE A 337 16.14 3.42 11.00
CA ILE A 337 16.68 3.35 12.36
C ILE A 337 18.06 3.98 12.44
N LEU A 338 18.96 3.64 11.51
CA LEU A 338 20.33 4.15 11.50
C LEU A 338 20.37 5.68 11.41
N ASN A 339 19.53 6.27 10.55
CA ASN A 339 19.41 7.73 10.43
C ASN A 339 18.73 8.35 11.66
N GLY A 340 17.74 7.66 12.26
CA GLY A 340 17.03 8.09 13.47
C GLY A 340 17.75 7.84 14.80
N CYS A 341 18.92 7.20 14.80
CA CYS A 341 19.66 6.79 16.01
C CYS A 341 20.00 7.95 16.95
N SER A 342 20.05 9.19 16.45
CA SER A 342 20.38 10.37 17.26
C SER A 342 19.31 10.69 18.30
N ASN A 343 18.04 10.37 18.04
CA ASN A 343 16.94 10.65 18.95
C ASN A 343 16.49 9.39 19.71
N ILE A 344 16.87 9.29 20.99
CA ILE A 344 16.59 8.15 21.87
C ILE A 344 15.09 7.83 21.95
N ILE A 345 14.22 8.85 21.92
CA ILE A 345 12.78 8.66 22.01
C ILE A 345 12.28 7.89 20.79
N ILE A 346 12.66 8.31 19.59
CA ILE A 346 12.27 7.67 18.33
C ILE A 346 12.81 6.24 18.28
N LEU A 347 14.08 6.03 18.66
CA LEU A 347 14.68 4.70 18.72
C LEU A 347 13.90 3.76 19.65
N SER A 348 13.54 4.23 20.85
CA SER A 348 12.81 3.41 21.82
C SER A 348 11.42 2.98 21.32
N ILE A 349 10.68 3.90 20.69
CA ILE A 349 9.37 3.63 20.11
C ILE A 349 9.50 2.66 18.93
N PHE A 350 10.55 2.82 18.12
CA PHE A 350 10.82 1.94 16.98
C PHE A 350 11.13 0.50 17.41
N LEU A 351 11.93 0.33 18.45
CA LEU A 351 12.20 -1.01 18.99
C LEU A 351 10.91 -1.69 19.47
N ILE A 352 10.06 -0.96 20.20
CA ILE A 352 8.75 -1.48 20.65
C ILE A 352 7.86 -1.84 19.44
N TYR A 353 7.81 -0.96 18.44
CA TYR A 353 7.10 -1.19 17.20
C TYR A 353 7.57 -2.47 16.51
N SER A 354 8.88 -2.65 16.31
CA SER A 354 9.46 -3.80 15.60
C SER A 354 9.17 -5.14 16.30
N ILE A 355 9.08 -5.13 17.64
CA ILE A 355 8.71 -6.31 18.42
C ILE A 355 7.24 -6.67 18.15
N PHE A 356 6.32 -5.71 18.23
CA PHE A 356 4.90 -5.99 18.04
C PHE A 356 4.53 -6.27 16.58
N SER A 357 5.13 -5.55 15.63
CA SER A 357 4.89 -5.74 14.19
C SER A 357 5.27 -7.14 13.73
N SER A 358 6.33 -7.71 14.30
CA SER A 358 6.79 -9.06 13.98
C SER A 358 6.07 -10.16 14.75
N THR A 359 5.86 -9.98 16.06
CA THR A 359 5.33 -11.05 16.92
C THR A 359 3.86 -11.38 16.64
N PHE A 360 2.99 -10.39 16.43
CA PHE A 360 1.56 -10.66 16.25
C PHE A 360 1.24 -11.46 14.99
N PRO A 361 1.77 -11.09 13.80
CA PRO A 361 1.55 -11.90 12.60
C PRO A 361 2.22 -13.28 12.69
N LEU A 362 3.38 -13.41 13.38
CA LEU A 362 4.03 -14.71 13.62
C LEU A 362 3.17 -15.64 14.48
N ILE A 363 2.54 -15.12 15.54
CA ILE A 363 1.63 -15.91 16.38
C ILE A 363 0.48 -16.45 15.52
N ILE A 364 -0.15 -15.59 14.71
CA ILE A 364 -1.24 -15.98 13.81
C ILE A 364 -0.76 -17.04 12.81
N LEU A 365 0.40 -16.83 12.17
CA LEU A 365 1.01 -17.79 11.26
C LEU A 365 1.22 -19.15 11.93
N SER A 366 1.77 -19.16 13.15
CA SER A 366 2.03 -20.39 13.91
C SER A 366 0.74 -21.14 14.25
N LEU A 367 -0.33 -20.42 14.61
CA LEU A 367 -1.62 -21.01 14.92
C LEU A 367 -2.25 -21.65 13.67
N ILE A 368 -2.14 -20.99 12.51
CA ILE A 368 -2.62 -21.53 11.23
C ILE A 368 -1.84 -22.80 10.86
N LEU A 369 -0.52 -22.83 11.06
CA LEU A 369 0.29 -23.99 10.65
C LEU A 369 0.18 -25.18 11.61
N CYS A 370 0.16 -24.94 12.92
CA CYS A 370 0.20 -26.01 13.94
C CYS A 370 -1.16 -26.67 14.19
N ARG A 371 -2.27 -25.95 14.01
CA ARG A 371 -3.59 -26.48 14.38
C ARG A 371 -4.15 -27.35 13.25
N ASN A 372 -4.17 -28.66 13.47
CA ASN A 372 -4.81 -29.62 12.58
C ASN A 372 -6.19 -29.98 13.15
N VAL A 373 -7.23 -29.26 12.75
CA VAL A 373 -8.60 -29.75 12.93
C VAL A 373 -9.08 -30.27 11.57
N TYR A 374 -9.43 -31.56 11.53
CA TYR A 374 -9.81 -32.24 10.31
C TYR A 374 -11.26 -31.89 9.94
N CYS A 375 -11.46 -30.78 9.24
CA CYS A 375 -12.66 -30.57 8.43
C CYS A 375 -12.29 -30.78 6.95
N SER A 376 -12.79 -31.87 6.37
CA SER A 376 -12.54 -32.26 4.98
C SER A 376 -13.34 -31.39 4.02
N PHE A 377 -12.83 -30.21 3.68
CA PHE A 377 -13.25 -29.51 2.47
C PHE A 377 -12.37 -29.98 1.31
N ASN A 378 -12.99 -30.49 0.25
CA ASN A 378 -12.29 -30.95 -0.96
C ASN A 378 -11.71 -29.74 -1.73
N ILE A 379 -10.48 -29.33 -1.40
CA ILE A 379 -9.76 -28.19 -2.01
C ILE A 379 -9.06 -28.63 -3.30
N SER A 380 -9.82 -29.20 -4.24
CA SER A 380 -9.24 -29.83 -5.44
C SER A 380 -8.96 -28.89 -6.62
N GLN A 381 -9.27 -27.60 -6.54
CA GLN A 381 -9.00 -26.65 -7.64
C GLN A 381 -8.35 -25.36 -7.14
N ILE A 382 -7.03 -25.39 -7.03
CA ILE A 382 -6.23 -24.16 -6.98
C ILE A 382 -6.16 -23.60 -8.40
N ASN A 383 -6.71 -22.40 -8.62
CA ASN A 383 -6.51 -21.71 -9.89
C ASN A 383 -5.04 -21.27 -10.00
N ASN A 384 -4.30 -21.87 -10.94
CA ASN A 384 -2.87 -21.61 -11.14
C ASN A 384 -2.54 -20.10 -11.27
N ASN A 385 -3.39 -19.31 -11.93
CA ASN A 385 -3.18 -17.86 -12.09
C ASN A 385 -3.13 -17.10 -10.75
N PHE A 386 -3.90 -17.53 -9.75
CA PHE A 386 -3.90 -16.90 -8.41
C PHE A 386 -2.61 -17.21 -7.64
N VAL A 387 -2.13 -18.45 -7.75
CA VAL A 387 -0.86 -18.84 -7.14
C VAL A 387 0.28 -18.06 -7.75
N TYR A 388 0.30 -17.91 -9.07
CA TYR A 388 1.33 -17.12 -9.74
C TYR A 388 1.31 -15.65 -9.30
N SER A 389 0.15 -14.99 -9.22
CA SER A 389 0.11 -13.59 -8.77
C SER A 389 0.56 -13.40 -7.33
N CYS A 390 0.26 -14.35 -6.44
CA CYS A 390 0.73 -14.27 -5.05
C CYS A 390 2.24 -14.50 -4.95
N ILE A 391 2.77 -15.45 -5.72
CA ILE A 391 4.21 -15.75 -5.76
C ILE A 391 4.99 -14.58 -6.39
N THR A 392 4.50 -13.98 -7.47
CA THR A 392 5.20 -12.85 -8.10
C THR A 392 5.26 -11.66 -7.16
N LEU A 393 4.16 -11.30 -6.50
CA LEU A 393 4.15 -10.18 -5.54
C LEU A 393 5.03 -10.47 -4.32
N SER A 394 5.01 -11.68 -3.78
CA SER A 394 5.85 -12.04 -2.62
C SER A 394 7.33 -12.11 -2.96
N LEU A 395 7.66 -12.63 -4.15
CA LEU A 395 9.02 -12.63 -4.66
C LEU A 395 9.50 -11.22 -4.95
N MET A 396 8.68 -10.31 -5.48
CA MET A 396 9.10 -8.92 -5.66
C MET A 396 9.32 -8.20 -4.33
N GLY A 397 8.50 -8.49 -3.32
CA GLY A 397 8.69 -7.97 -1.96
C GLY A 397 9.97 -8.46 -1.27
N THR A 398 10.48 -9.64 -1.65
CA THR A 398 11.73 -10.24 -1.11
C THR A 398 12.95 -9.94 -1.99
N LEU A 399 12.89 -10.26 -3.29
CA LEU A 399 14.00 -10.10 -4.23
C LEU A 399 14.37 -8.64 -4.51
N GLY A 400 13.45 -7.69 -4.29
CA GLY A 400 13.78 -6.28 -4.44
C GLY A 400 14.96 -5.82 -3.55
N GLY A 401 15.21 -6.52 -2.43
CA GLY A 401 16.35 -6.22 -1.57
C GLY A 401 17.73 -6.57 -2.15
N TYR A 402 17.79 -7.37 -3.23
CA TYR A 402 19.04 -7.72 -3.92
C TYR A 402 19.33 -6.83 -5.13
N LEU A 403 18.42 -5.95 -5.51
CA LEU A 403 18.56 -5.03 -6.66
C LEU A 403 19.09 -3.64 -6.28
N LEU A 404 19.41 -3.46 -4.99
CA LEU A 404 20.16 -2.35 -4.42
C LEU A 404 21.55 -2.86 -4.03
#